data_AF-A0AA42DR98-F1
#
_entry.id   AF-A0AA42DR98-F1
#
_cell.length_a   1.000
_cell.length_b   1.000
_cell.length_c   1.000
_cell.angle_alpha   90.00
_cell.angle_beta   90.00
_cell.angle_gamma   90.00
#
_symmetry.space_group_name_H-M   'P 1'
#
loop_
_entity.id
_entity.type
_entity.pdbx_description
1 polymer ?
#
loop_
_entity_poly.entity_id
_entity_poly.type
_entity_poly.pdbx_seq_one_letter_code
_entity_poly.pdbx_strand_id
1 'polypeptide(L)'
;MNEKEIYKNLDCIKPTQEQKDRMLNNILAQAKQKKVEPQKTSNVVSFRPRQWMYVAASLLVVVGVGSYVGKQSLMTPPSYMEQENPSYGQQVGVRRFMNYKGYRYVFLEEIPQNIDFSSLTNQLGQLESLLIFGETTDTAKEYATTFAQGGTIWESKDYNPDYRVIVEYEGQYYLCENVGRSDDTYFDLAHFFEAANFDERVLGIEVSTRVDGIFVTELDQQTSKALLEGISKSRFLEPAQIPYEELASDEAREKSITLKVLLSDETSLEIFATPSLRILSIGDNYYQISEAVQESLKGIMSNQ
;
A
#
# COMPACT_ATOMS: atom_id res chain seq x y z
N MET A 1 6.60 41.78 -12.34
CA MET A 1 7.79 41.17 -12.98
C MET A 1 7.33 40.64 -14.33
N ASN A 2 7.96 41.06 -15.43
CA ASN A 2 7.47 40.78 -16.78
C ASN A 2 8.10 39.47 -17.31
N GLU A 3 7.37 38.63 -18.04
CA GLU A 3 7.85 37.34 -18.60
C GLU A 3 9.20 37.46 -19.31
N LYS A 4 9.47 38.60 -19.97
CA LYS A 4 10.73 38.85 -20.67
C LYS A 4 11.96 38.92 -19.75
N GLU A 5 11.79 39.27 -18.47
CA GLU A 5 12.88 39.27 -17.48
C GLU A 5 13.17 37.85 -16.96
N ILE A 6 12.16 36.99 -16.90
CA ILE A 6 12.29 35.60 -16.46
C ILE A 6 13.11 34.79 -17.47
N TYR A 7 12.83 34.93 -18.78
CA TYR A 7 13.59 34.23 -19.82
C TYR A 7 15.05 34.68 -19.89
N LYS A 8 15.35 35.94 -19.59
CA LYS A 8 16.73 36.46 -19.60
C LYS A 8 17.57 35.92 -18.43
N ASN A 9 16.94 35.64 -17.29
CA ASN A 9 17.62 35.05 -16.12
C ASN A 9 17.83 33.53 -16.24
N LEU A 10 16.99 32.82 -17.02
CA LEU A 10 17.13 31.38 -17.25
C LEU A 10 18.28 31.01 -18.21
N ASP A 11 18.68 31.92 -19.10
CA ASP A 11 19.85 31.71 -19.97
C ASP A 11 21.19 31.75 -19.20
N CYS A 12 21.22 32.26 -17.97
CA CYS A 12 22.40 32.31 -17.12
C CYS A 12 22.67 30.99 -16.36
N ILE A 13 21.76 30.01 -16.42
CA ILE A 13 21.83 28.73 -15.67
C ILE A 13 21.96 27.53 -16.61
N LYS A 14 22.53 27.73 -17.81
CA LYS A 14 22.88 26.62 -18.71
C LYS A 14 24.28 26.11 -18.38
N PRO A 15 24.47 24.81 -18.11
CA PRO A 15 25.80 24.27 -17.85
C PRO A 15 26.70 24.50 -19.07
N THR A 16 27.93 24.92 -18.80
CA THR A 16 28.91 25.22 -19.85
C THR A 16 29.28 23.95 -20.61
N GLN A 17 29.78 24.08 -21.83
CA GLN A 17 30.18 22.94 -22.65
C GLN A 17 31.20 22.05 -21.93
N GLU A 18 32.11 22.67 -21.19
CA GLU A 18 33.12 21.99 -20.38
C GLU A 18 32.49 21.17 -19.22
N GLN A 19 31.41 21.68 -18.61
CA GLN A 19 30.66 20.92 -17.59
C GLN A 19 29.92 19.72 -18.19
N LYS A 20 29.36 19.87 -19.39
CA LYS A 20 28.72 18.77 -20.12
C LYS A 20 29.72 17.66 -20.47
N ASP A 21 30.91 18.04 -20.93
CA ASP A 21 31.95 17.09 -21.31
C ASP A 21 32.50 16.33 -20.08
N ARG A 22 32.64 16.99 -18.92
CA ARG A 22 32.96 16.30 -17.65
C ARG A 22 31.88 15.32 -17.23
N MET A 23 30.60 15.70 -17.33
CA MET A 23 29.50 14.81 -16.97
C MET A 23 29.45 13.58 -17.88
N LEU A 24 29.65 13.77 -19.18
CA LEU A 24 29.71 12.68 -20.15
C LEU A 24 30.88 11.72 -19.87
N ASN A 25 32.07 12.26 -19.57
CA ASN A 25 33.24 11.45 -19.23
C ASN A 25 33.04 10.64 -17.95
N ASN A 26 32.34 11.19 -16.94
CA ASN A 26 32.02 10.47 -15.71
C ASN A 26 31.03 9.32 -15.96
N ILE A 27 30.02 9.54 -16.80
CA ILE A 27 29.06 8.49 -17.19
C ILE A 27 29.77 7.36 -17.95
N LEU A 28 30.66 7.71 -18.88
CA LEU A 28 31.43 6.73 -19.65
C LEU A 28 32.46 5.97 -18.78
N ALA A 29 33.03 6.60 -17.76
CA ALA A 29 33.93 5.96 -16.80
C ALA A 29 33.18 4.94 -15.92
N GLN A 30 31.98 5.28 -15.45
CA GLN A 30 31.13 4.37 -14.67
C GLN A 30 30.62 3.19 -15.51
N ALA A 31 30.31 3.41 -16.79
CA ALA A 31 29.93 2.35 -17.71
C ALA A 31 31.07 1.35 -17.99
N LYS A 32 32.34 1.80 -17.95
CA LYS A 32 33.52 0.92 -18.11
C LYS A 32 33.82 0.08 -16.85
N GLN A 33 33.48 0.56 -15.66
CA GLN A 33 33.71 -0.17 -14.40
C GLN A 33 32.69 -1.29 -14.14
N LYS A 34 31.54 -1.31 -14.84
CA LYS A 34 30.47 -2.32 -14.65
C LYS A 34 30.62 -3.62 -15.47
N LYS A 35 31.75 -3.85 -16.14
CA LYS A 35 32.07 -5.18 -16.69
C LYS A 35 32.73 -6.04 -15.61
N VAL A 36 31.91 -6.70 -14.80
CA VAL A 36 32.35 -7.77 -13.90
C VAL A 36 32.66 -9.00 -14.75
N GLU A 37 33.90 -9.48 -14.68
CA GLU A 37 34.32 -10.78 -15.25
C GLU A 37 33.60 -11.92 -14.52
N PRO A 38 33.14 -12.98 -15.22
CA PRO A 38 32.52 -14.11 -14.58
C PRO A 38 33.56 -14.92 -13.80
N GLN A 39 33.46 -14.91 -12.46
CA GLN A 39 34.22 -15.80 -11.60
C GLN A 39 33.79 -17.25 -11.84
N LYS A 40 34.76 -18.09 -12.26
CA LYS A 40 34.66 -19.54 -12.27
C LYS A 40 34.56 -20.06 -10.84
N THR A 41 33.43 -20.63 -10.47
CA THR A 41 33.35 -21.56 -9.33
C THR A 41 33.08 -22.96 -9.87
N SER A 42 34.13 -23.78 -9.88
CA SER A 42 34.00 -25.23 -9.97
C SER A 42 33.44 -25.73 -8.65
N ASN A 43 32.29 -26.41 -8.69
CA ASN A 43 31.97 -27.48 -7.75
C ASN A 43 31.13 -28.52 -8.48
N VAL A 44 31.72 -29.69 -8.61
CA VAL A 44 31.09 -30.90 -9.13
C VAL A 44 30.17 -31.43 -8.04
N VAL A 45 28.87 -31.45 -8.30
CA VAL A 45 27.93 -32.31 -7.57
C VAL A 45 27.22 -33.17 -8.59
N SER A 46 27.61 -34.45 -8.63
CA SER A 46 26.99 -35.47 -9.45
C SER A 46 25.63 -35.85 -8.85
N PHE A 47 24.53 -35.48 -9.52
CA PHE A 47 23.22 -36.05 -9.28
C PHE A 47 22.90 -37.06 -10.38
N ARG A 48 22.74 -38.34 -9.98
CA ARG A 48 22.30 -39.43 -10.87
C ARG A 48 20.78 -39.30 -11.09
N PRO A 49 20.29 -39.24 -12.34
CA PRO A 49 18.86 -39.26 -12.63
C PRO A 49 18.41 -40.70 -12.85
N ARG A 50 17.39 -41.16 -12.11
CA ARG A 50 16.61 -42.32 -12.53
C ARG A 50 15.19 -42.21 -11.98
N GLN A 51 14.26 -42.24 -12.93
CA GLN A 51 12.80 -42.31 -12.76
C GLN A 51 12.29 -40.92 -12.31
N TRP A 52 11.39 -40.22 -13.00
CA TRP A 52 10.15 -40.66 -13.62
C TRP A 52 9.91 -39.89 -14.93
N MET A 53 9.74 -40.65 -16.01
CA MET A 53 9.09 -40.21 -17.24
C MET A 53 7.57 -40.12 -16.98
N TYR A 54 6.87 -39.40 -17.88
CA TYR A 54 5.42 -39.25 -17.99
C TYR A 54 4.79 -38.16 -17.11
N VAL A 55 4.72 -36.93 -17.61
CA VAL A 55 3.48 -36.28 -18.12
C VAL A 55 3.93 -35.05 -18.93
N ALA A 56 4.14 -35.25 -20.23
CA ALA A 56 4.31 -34.17 -21.19
C ALA A 56 3.51 -34.54 -22.44
N ALA A 57 2.22 -34.23 -22.42
CA ALA A 57 1.37 -34.21 -23.61
C ALA A 57 0.07 -33.46 -23.29
N SER A 58 -0.21 -32.41 -24.07
CA SER A 58 -1.33 -31.44 -24.04
C SER A 58 -0.90 -30.10 -23.43
N LEU A 59 -0.83 -28.97 -24.14
CA LEU A 59 -1.49 -28.52 -25.36
C LEU A 59 -0.51 -27.74 -26.25
N LEU A 60 -0.61 -27.97 -27.55
CA LEU A 60 -0.15 -27.03 -28.57
C LEU A 60 -1.33 -26.71 -29.49
N VAL A 61 -1.26 -25.48 -30.02
CA VAL A 61 -2.05 -24.86 -31.11
C VAL A 61 -3.29 -24.09 -30.64
N VAL A 62 -3.20 -22.75 -30.59
CA VAL A 62 -3.68 -21.86 -31.66
C VAL A 62 -2.79 -20.61 -31.77
N VAL A 63 -2.65 -20.18 -33.02
CA VAL A 63 -1.77 -19.21 -33.66
C VAL A 63 -2.06 -17.75 -33.29
N GLY A 64 -0.98 -17.01 -33.00
CA GLY A 64 -0.62 -15.65 -33.44
C GLY A 64 -1.67 -14.60 -33.78
N VAL A 65 -1.58 -13.47 -33.08
CA VAL A 65 -1.67 -12.12 -33.67
C VAL A 65 -0.59 -11.26 -33.02
N GLY A 66 0.28 -10.68 -33.84
CA GLY A 66 1.39 -9.83 -33.40
C GLY A 66 0.93 -8.45 -32.94
N SER A 67 1.76 -7.82 -32.11
CA SER A 67 2.02 -6.38 -32.21
C SER A 67 3.35 -6.06 -31.53
N TYR A 68 4.27 -5.65 -32.39
CA TYR A 68 5.53 -4.99 -32.10
C TYR A 68 5.18 -3.55 -31.69
N VAL A 69 5.47 -3.13 -30.45
CA VAL A 69 5.56 -1.69 -30.13
C VAL A 69 6.80 -1.46 -29.27
N GLY A 70 7.66 -0.59 -29.79
CA GLY A 70 9.04 -0.41 -29.37
C GLY A 70 9.20 0.25 -28.02
N LYS A 71 10.34 -0.09 -27.39
CA LYS A 71 10.96 0.68 -26.33
C LYS A 71 11.34 2.06 -26.87
N GLN A 72 10.58 3.10 -26.49
CA GLN A 72 11.09 4.47 -26.48
C GLN A 72 11.36 4.85 -25.02
N SER A 73 12.64 4.88 -24.69
CA SER A 73 13.17 5.56 -23.51
C SER A 73 13.05 7.07 -23.79
N LEU A 74 12.08 7.72 -23.15
CA LEU A 74 12.04 9.18 -23.06
C LEU A 74 12.63 9.57 -21.71
N MET A 75 13.80 10.21 -21.75
CA MET A 75 14.43 10.85 -20.61
C MET A 75 13.51 11.93 -20.05
N THR A 76 12.99 11.73 -18.85
CA THR A 76 12.41 12.80 -18.02
C THR A 76 13.56 13.64 -17.42
N PRO A 77 13.53 14.98 -17.51
CA PRO A 77 14.49 15.84 -16.82
C PRO A 77 14.25 15.80 -15.29
N PRO A 78 15.25 16.16 -14.47
CA PRO A 78 15.17 15.97 -13.02
C PRO A 78 14.11 16.88 -12.41
N SER A 79 13.11 16.27 -11.76
CA SER A 79 12.16 16.96 -10.88
C SER A 79 12.87 17.35 -9.59
N TYR A 80 12.63 18.59 -9.18
CA TYR A 80 13.00 19.13 -7.88
C TYR A 80 12.20 18.35 -6.83
N MET A 81 12.87 17.87 -5.77
CA MET A 81 12.23 17.18 -4.66
C MET A 81 11.27 18.15 -3.95
N GLU A 82 9.98 18.03 -4.26
CA GLU A 82 8.93 18.38 -3.30
C GLU A 82 9.05 17.38 -2.15
N GLN A 83 9.09 17.91 -0.94
CA GLN A 83 9.15 17.12 0.28
C GLN A 83 7.80 16.43 0.45
N GLU A 84 7.65 15.25 -0.17
CA GLU A 84 6.54 14.34 0.07
C GLU A 84 6.60 13.88 1.53
N ASN A 85 5.51 14.09 2.27
CA ASN A 85 5.32 13.47 3.57
C ASN A 85 5.47 11.94 3.41
N PRO A 86 6.18 11.25 4.33
CA PRO A 86 6.38 9.82 4.21
C PRO A 86 5.07 9.07 4.48
N SER A 87 4.31 8.82 3.42
CA SER A 87 3.37 7.70 3.33
C SER A 87 4.12 6.57 2.61
N TYR A 88 5.07 5.96 3.30
CA TYR A 88 5.84 4.82 2.78
C TYR A 88 5.20 3.51 3.23
N GLY A 89 4.51 2.94 2.25
CA GLY A 89 3.78 1.69 2.22
C GLY A 89 2.86 1.66 0.97
N GLN A 90 3.31 2.23 -0.15
CA GLN A 90 2.48 2.36 -1.36
C GLN A 90 2.80 1.29 -2.39
N GLN A 91 1.73 0.60 -2.76
CA GLN A 91 1.45 0.11 -4.11
C GLN A 91 1.91 1.13 -5.16
N VAL A 92 2.51 0.64 -6.25
CA VAL A 92 2.95 1.49 -7.36
C VAL A 92 1.73 1.99 -8.13
N GLY A 93 1.13 3.11 -7.69
CA GLY A 93 -0.01 3.76 -8.32
C GLY A 93 -0.65 4.84 -7.44
N VAL A 94 -1.38 5.79 -8.02
CA VAL A 94 -2.20 6.76 -7.25
C VAL A 94 -3.27 5.97 -6.50
N ARG A 95 -3.23 6.00 -5.17
CA ARG A 95 -4.21 5.32 -4.31
C ARG A 95 -5.63 5.78 -4.68
N ARG A 96 -6.48 4.82 -5.04
CA ARG A 96 -7.88 5.07 -5.41
C ARG A 96 -8.72 5.13 -4.14
N PHE A 97 -9.43 6.23 -3.92
CA PHE A 97 -10.29 6.39 -2.75
C PHE A 97 -11.52 7.24 -3.06
N MET A 98 -12.51 7.15 -2.19
CA MET A 98 -13.72 7.97 -2.18
C MET A 98 -14.06 8.45 -0.77
N ASN A 99 -14.90 9.47 -0.67
CA ASN A 99 -15.45 9.97 0.58
C ASN A 99 -16.95 9.64 0.66
N TYR A 100 -17.36 9.06 1.79
CA TYR A 100 -18.76 8.77 2.08
C TYR A 100 -19.01 8.77 3.59
N LYS A 101 -20.11 9.36 4.05
CA LYS A 101 -20.50 9.53 5.45
C LYS A 101 -19.40 10.17 6.29
N GLY A 102 -18.63 11.08 5.68
CA GLY A 102 -17.44 11.69 6.27
C GLY A 102 -16.27 10.73 6.55
N TYR A 103 -16.29 9.52 6.00
CA TYR A 103 -15.18 8.56 6.02
C TYR A 103 -14.49 8.55 4.66
N ARG A 104 -13.23 8.13 4.65
CA ARG A 104 -12.45 7.84 3.45
C ARG A 104 -12.41 6.33 3.24
N TYR A 105 -12.83 5.89 2.06
CA TYR A 105 -12.77 4.50 1.66
C TYR A 105 -11.77 4.31 0.52
N VAL A 106 -10.96 3.27 0.58
CA VAL A 106 -10.02 2.88 -0.49
C VAL A 106 -10.61 1.76 -1.30
N PHE A 107 -10.47 1.84 -2.62
CA PHE A 107 -10.84 0.75 -3.52
C PHE A 107 -9.79 -0.36 -3.41
N LEU A 108 -10.21 -1.55 -3.01
CA LEU A 108 -9.32 -2.71 -2.96
C LEU A 108 -8.95 -3.13 -4.38
N GLU A 109 -7.67 -3.43 -4.60
CA GLU A 109 -7.17 -3.85 -5.93
C GLU A 109 -7.65 -5.24 -6.31
N GLU A 110 -7.72 -6.13 -5.32
CA GLU A 110 -8.21 -7.49 -5.47
C GLU A 110 -9.54 -7.63 -4.73
N ILE A 111 -10.54 -8.08 -5.47
CA ILE A 111 -11.85 -8.40 -4.91
C ILE A 111 -11.87 -9.92 -4.72
N PRO A 112 -12.25 -10.42 -3.54
CA PRO A 112 -12.50 -11.83 -3.34
C PRO A 112 -13.43 -12.38 -4.44
N GLN A 113 -13.10 -13.56 -4.96
CA GLN A 113 -13.90 -14.17 -6.05
C GLN A 113 -15.34 -14.52 -5.60
N ASN A 114 -15.55 -14.59 -4.28
CA ASN A 114 -16.76 -15.06 -3.64
C ASN A 114 -17.69 -13.93 -3.16
N ILE A 115 -17.49 -12.67 -3.58
CA ILE A 115 -18.47 -11.62 -3.28
C ILE A 115 -19.79 -11.91 -3.99
N ASP A 116 -20.83 -12.14 -3.21
CA ASP A 116 -22.19 -12.29 -3.71
C ASP A 116 -22.84 -10.92 -3.93
N PHE A 117 -22.91 -10.47 -5.19
CA PHE A 117 -23.58 -9.21 -5.52
C PHE A 117 -25.12 -9.27 -5.38
N SER A 118 -25.71 -10.45 -5.15
CA SER A 118 -27.12 -10.54 -4.75
C SER A 118 -27.33 -10.12 -3.28
N SER A 119 -26.26 -9.94 -2.51
CA SER A 119 -26.27 -9.39 -1.14
C SER A 119 -26.49 -7.88 -1.10
N LEU A 120 -26.42 -7.18 -2.25
CA LEU A 120 -26.65 -5.75 -2.33
C LEU A 120 -28.09 -5.41 -1.93
N THR A 121 -28.25 -4.41 -1.06
CA THR A 121 -29.53 -4.06 -0.46
C THR A 121 -29.97 -2.65 -0.81
N ASN A 122 -29.30 -1.66 -0.23
CA ASN A 122 -29.68 -0.26 -0.34
C ASN A 122 -28.67 0.51 -1.18
N GLN A 123 -29.17 1.35 -2.08
CA GLN A 123 -28.36 2.38 -2.71
C GLN A 123 -28.11 3.49 -1.69
N LEU A 124 -26.85 3.78 -1.41
CA LEU A 124 -26.41 4.74 -0.39
C LEU A 124 -26.16 6.13 -0.99
N GLY A 125 -25.72 6.19 -2.25
CA GLY A 125 -25.42 7.45 -2.94
C GLY A 125 -24.76 7.24 -4.29
N GLN A 126 -24.32 8.34 -4.90
CA GLN A 126 -23.56 8.33 -6.16
C GLN A 126 -22.30 9.17 -5.99
N LEU A 127 -21.19 8.76 -6.59
CA LEU A 127 -19.95 9.53 -6.60
C LEU A 127 -20.09 10.69 -7.58
N GLU A 128 -20.10 11.93 -7.08
CA GLU A 128 -20.47 13.10 -7.87
C GLU A 128 -19.26 13.90 -8.34
N SER A 129 -18.19 13.92 -7.55
CA SER A 129 -17.07 14.85 -7.74
C SER A 129 -15.75 14.12 -7.90
N LEU A 130 -15.03 14.37 -9.00
CA LEU A 130 -13.68 13.86 -9.16
C LEU A 130 -12.69 14.74 -8.40
N LEU A 131 -11.90 14.15 -7.52
CA LEU A 131 -10.79 14.77 -6.82
C LEU A 131 -9.56 14.76 -7.74
N ILE A 132 -9.22 15.93 -8.24
CA ILE A 132 -7.99 16.15 -9.02
C ILE A 132 -6.97 16.82 -8.10
N PHE A 133 -5.89 16.09 -7.81
CA PHE A 133 -4.78 16.60 -7.00
C PHE A 133 -4.18 17.85 -7.65
N GLY A 134 -4.00 18.91 -6.85
CA GLY A 134 -3.48 20.20 -7.31
C GLY A 134 -4.55 21.17 -7.85
N GLU A 135 -5.77 20.71 -8.13
CA GLU A 135 -6.88 21.56 -8.58
C GLU A 135 -8.00 21.70 -7.52
N THR A 136 -8.17 20.69 -6.67
CA THR A 136 -9.27 20.66 -5.70
C THR A 136 -8.80 21.18 -4.34
N THR A 137 -9.49 22.18 -3.78
CA THR A 137 -9.17 22.74 -2.45
C THR A 137 -9.88 22.01 -1.30
N ASP A 138 -10.95 21.26 -1.58
CA ASP A 138 -11.73 20.52 -0.58
C ASP A 138 -11.65 19.02 -0.85
N THR A 139 -10.60 18.39 -0.32
CA THR A 139 -10.37 16.95 -0.40
C THR A 139 -11.30 16.14 0.50
N ALA A 140 -12.02 16.79 1.41
CA ALA A 140 -12.94 16.16 2.36
C ALA A 140 -14.39 16.10 1.86
N LYS A 141 -14.66 16.70 0.69
CA LYS A 141 -16.00 16.77 0.08
C LYS A 141 -16.67 15.39 0.03
N GLU A 142 -17.90 15.33 0.53
CA GLU A 142 -18.76 14.15 0.52
C GLU A 142 -19.05 13.71 -0.93
N TYR A 143 -19.09 12.39 -1.17
CA TYR A 143 -19.24 11.77 -2.50
C TYR A 143 -18.16 12.16 -3.51
N ALA A 144 -17.03 12.68 -3.04
CA ALA A 144 -15.87 12.92 -3.88
C ALA A 144 -15.02 11.65 -4.01
N THR A 145 -14.35 11.49 -5.14
CA THR A 145 -13.58 10.28 -5.45
C THR A 145 -12.39 10.57 -6.35
N THR A 146 -11.31 9.80 -6.26
CA THR A 146 -10.21 9.84 -7.23
C THR A 146 -10.43 8.91 -8.43
N PHE A 147 -11.47 8.07 -8.39
CA PHE A 147 -11.79 7.05 -9.39
C PHE A 147 -13.31 6.79 -9.46
N ALA A 148 -13.85 6.34 -10.60
CA ALA A 148 -15.26 5.96 -10.75
C ALA A 148 -16.28 7.10 -10.47
N GLN A 149 -16.02 8.32 -10.96
CA GLN A 149 -17.01 9.41 -10.92
C GLN A 149 -18.29 8.98 -11.66
N GLY A 150 -19.44 9.07 -10.99
CA GLY A 150 -20.74 8.57 -11.46
C GLY A 150 -21.08 7.17 -10.95
N GLY A 151 -20.16 6.50 -10.24
CA GLY A 151 -20.40 5.18 -9.64
C GLY A 151 -21.43 5.23 -8.51
N THR A 152 -22.19 4.14 -8.35
CA THR A 152 -23.24 4.00 -7.33
C THR A 152 -22.69 3.29 -6.11
N ILE A 153 -22.87 3.86 -4.92
CA ILE A 153 -22.47 3.25 -3.64
C ILE A 153 -23.62 2.39 -3.14
N TRP A 154 -23.31 1.16 -2.76
CA TRP A 154 -24.26 0.15 -2.29
C TRP A 154 -23.87 -0.41 -0.92
N GLU A 155 -24.88 -0.68 -0.11
CA GLU A 155 -24.79 -1.51 1.09
C GLU A 155 -24.90 -3.00 0.72
N SER A 156 -24.14 -3.85 1.42
CA SER A 156 -24.26 -5.31 1.34
C SER A 156 -24.64 -5.86 2.72
N LYS A 157 -25.42 -6.94 2.75
CA LYS A 157 -25.77 -7.65 4.00
C LYS A 157 -24.56 -8.22 4.73
N ASP A 158 -23.45 -8.40 4.03
CA ASP A 158 -22.26 -9.03 4.58
C ASP A 158 -21.39 -8.03 5.34
N TYR A 159 -21.56 -6.72 5.12
CA TYR A 159 -20.68 -5.68 5.63
C TYR A 159 -21.44 -4.57 6.34
N ASN A 160 -20.88 -4.08 7.45
CA ASN A 160 -21.30 -2.80 8.01
C ASN A 160 -20.79 -1.67 7.10
N PRO A 161 -21.65 -0.72 6.67
CA PRO A 161 -21.25 0.40 5.83
C PRO A 161 -20.17 1.30 6.43
N ASP A 162 -20.00 1.33 7.76
CA ASP A 162 -18.92 2.08 8.42
C ASP A 162 -17.54 1.41 8.25
N TYR A 163 -17.52 0.14 7.86
CA TYR A 163 -16.30 -0.60 7.54
C TYR A 163 -16.10 -0.75 6.04
N ARG A 164 -17.09 -1.30 5.33
CA ARG A 164 -17.00 -1.58 3.89
C ARG A 164 -18.30 -1.31 3.17
N VAL A 165 -18.16 -0.84 1.93
CA VAL A 165 -19.24 -0.62 0.98
C VAL A 165 -18.83 -1.13 -0.39
N ILE A 166 -19.81 -1.32 -1.27
CA ILE A 166 -19.56 -1.75 -2.66
C ILE A 166 -19.87 -0.58 -3.60
N VAL A 167 -18.99 -0.34 -4.57
CA VAL A 167 -19.23 0.65 -5.64
C VAL A 167 -19.47 -0.08 -6.95
N GLU A 168 -20.59 0.21 -7.61
CA GLU A 168 -20.86 -0.20 -8.98
C GLU A 168 -20.49 0.93 -9.93
N TYR A 169 -19.61 0.67 -10.89
CA TYR A 169 -19.21 1.63 -11.91
C TYR A 169 -18.94 0.94 -13.24
N GLU A 170 -19.55 1.43 -14.32
CA GLU A 170 -19.45 0.86 -15.68
C GLU A 170 -19.73 -0.67 -15.75
N GLY A 171 -20.67 -1.14 -14.92
CA GLY A 171 -21.04 -2.56 -14.83
C GLY A 171 -20.00 -3.45 -14.13
N GLN A 172 -19.00 -2.86 -13.48
CA GLN A 172 -18.06 -3.53 -12.59
C GLN A 172 -18.37 -3.17 -11.14
N TYR A 173 -18.05 -4.07 -10.23
CA TYR A 173 -18.18 -3.85 -8.80
C TYR A 173 -16.80 -3.73 -8.16
N TYR A 174 -16.69 -2.88 -7.16
CA TYR A 174 -15.48 -2.64 -6.39
C TYR A 174 -15.79 -2.72 -4.90
N LEU A 175 -14.98 -3.47 -4.15
CA LEU A 175 -15.04 -3.46 -2.69
C LEU A 175 -14.21 -2.28 -2.17
N CYS A 176 -14.82 -1.47 -1.30
CA CYS A 176 -14.17 -0.31 -0.72
C CYS A 176 -14.11 -0.42 0.80
N GLU A 177 -12.95 -0.17 1.39
CA GLU A 177 -12.70 -0.31 2.83
C GLU A 177 -12.39 1.05 3.47
N ASN A 178 -12.99 1.32 4.62
CA ASN A 178 -12.74 2.51 5.41
C ASN A 178 -11.30 2.52 5.94
N VAL A 179 -10.58 3.62 5.69
CA VAL A 179 -9.20 3.80 6.12
C VAL A 179 -9.01 5.07 6.96
N GLY A 180 -10.05 5.86 7.21
CA GLY A 180 -9.87 7.21 7.73
C GLY A 180 -11.14 8.04 7.76
N ARG A 181 -11.06 9.24 8.34
CA ARG A 181 -12.05 10.28 8.09
C ARG A 181 -11.68 11.08 6.86
N SER A 182 -12.67 11.58 6.12
CA SER A 182 -12.43 12.36 4.90
C SER A 182 -11.75 13.70 5.19
N ASP A 183 -11.92 14.24 6.40
CA ASP A 183 -11.32 15.47 6.92
C ASP A 183 -9.96 15.27 7.60
N ASP A 184 -9.35 14.10 7.42
CA ASP A 184 -8.05 13.70 8.01
C ASP A 184 -8.04 13.66 9.54
N THR A 185 -9.20 13.71 10.19
CA THR A 185 -9.32 13.36 11.60
C THR A 185 -9.26 11.84 11.81
N TYR A 186 -9.23 11.41 13.07
CA TYR A 186 -9.14 9.99 13.42
C TYR A 186 -10.49 9.30 13.48
N PHE A 187 -10.50 7.99 13.23
CA PHE A 187 -11.62 7.14 13.62
C PHE A 187 -11.32 6.39 14.92
N ASP A 188 -12.37 6.07 15.67
CA ASP A 188 -12.25 5.27 16.89
C ASP A 188 -11.98 3.79 16.53
N LEU A 189 -10.91 3.20 17.07
CA LEU A 189 -10.53 1.83 16.73
C LEU A 189 -11.52 0.80 17.26
N ALA A 190 -12.14 1.04 18.42
CA ALA A 190 -13.13 0.11 18.95
C ALA A 190 -14.36 0.05 18.05
N HIS A 191 -14.88 1.21 17.63
CA HIS A 191 -15.96 1.30 16.64
C HIS A 191 -15.57 0.67 15.29
N PHE A 192 -14.35 0.91 14.81
CA PHE A 192 -13.87 0.32 13.55
C PHE A 192 -13.81 -1.22 13.63
N PHE A 193 -13.31 -1.78 14.74
CA PHE A 193 -13.20 -3.23 14.92
C PHE A 193 -14.57 -3.89 15.10
N GLU A 194 -15.49 -3.21 15.79
CA GLU A 194 -16.89 -3.62 15.90
C GLU A 194 -17.58 -3.61 14.53
N ALA A 195 -17.44 -2.53 13.77
CA ALA A 195 -18.01 -2.43 12.42
C ALA A 195 -17.43 -3.50 11.47
N ALA A 196 -16.16 -3.84 11.61
CA ALA A 196 -15.52 -4.90 10.84
C ALA A 196 -15.86 -6.32 11.34
N ASN A 197 -16.57 -6.45 12.46
CA ASN A 197 -16.92 -7.71 13.12
C ASN A 197 -15.71 -8.65 13.30
N PHE A 198 -14.59 -8.09 13.79
CA PHE A 198 -13.33 -8.84 13.93
C PHE A 198 -13.41 -9.99 14.93
N ASP A 199 -14.29 -9.89 15.93
CA ASP A 199 -14.51 -10.98 16.90
C ASP A 199 -14.96 -12.29 16.23
N GLU A 200 -15.68 -12.20 15.11
CA GLU A 200 -16.17 -13.38 14.37
C GLU A 200 -15.36 -13.67 13.11
N ARG A 201 -14.91 -12.63 12.39
CA ARG A 201 -14.33 -12.77 11.04
C ARG A 201 -12.84 -13.08 11.01
N VAL A 202 -12.09 -12.84 12.10
CA VAL A 202 -10.64 -13.05 12.12
C VAL A 202 -10.30 -14.54 12.15
N LEU A 203 -9.51 -14.97 11.17
CA LEU A 203 -8.97 -16.32 11.07
C LEU A 203 -7.60 -16.45 11.76
N GLY A 204 -6.76 -15.43 11.62
CA GLY A 204 -5.39 -15.41 12.12
C GLY A 204 -4.67 -14.12 11.75
N ILE A 205 -3.43 -13.97 12.20
CA ILE A 205 -2.56 -12.86 11.84
C ILE A 205 -1.24 -13.43 11.31
N GLU A 206 -0.93 -13.12 10.06
CA GLU A 206 0.42 -13.31 9.52
C GLU A 206 1.28 -12.12 9.94
N VAL A 207 2.46 -12.41 10.47
CA VAL A 207 3.42 -11.39 10.90
C VAL A 207 4.61 -11.44 9.95
N SER A 208 4.96 -10.31 9.36
CA SER A 208 6.14 -10.14 8.53
C SER A 208 6.96 -8.93 8.95
N THR A 209 8.23 -8.90 8.59
CA THR A 209 9.05 -7.69 8.65
C THR A 209 8.50 -6.65 7.66
N ARG A 210 8.45 -5.40 8.08
CA ARG A 210 7.77 -4.35 7.29
C ARG A 210 8.47 -4.02 5.96
N VAL A 211 9.79 -3.98 5.95
CA VAL A 211 10.56 -3.42 4.81
C VAL A 211 10.68 -4.42 3.65
N ASP A 212 11.05 -5.66 3.95
CA ASP A 212 11.33 -6.71 2.98
C ASP A 212 10.23 -7.77 2.90
N GLY A 213 9.20 -7.69 3.77
CA GLY A 213 8.05 -8.58 3.75
C GLY A 213 8.38 -10.01 4.14
N ILE A 214 9.51 -10.25 4.81
CA ILE A 214 9.89 -11.60 5.25
C ILE A 214 8.93 -12.07 6.32
N PHE A 215 8.28 -13.21 6.05
CA PHE A 215 7.41 -13.87 7.01
C PHE A 215 8.18 -14.24 8.29
N VAL A 216 7.62 -13.85 9.43
CA VAL A 216 8.15 -14.11 10.77
C VAL A 216 7.41 -15.27 11.40
N THR A 217 6.08 -15.17 11.52
CA THR A 217 5.24 -16.17 12.16
C THR A 217 3.77 -15.98 11.81
N GLU A 218 2.94 -16.93 12.20
CA GLU A 218 1.49 -16.85 12.14
C GLU A 218 0.94 -17.04 13.55
N LEU A 219 0.04 -16.14 13.95
CA LEU A 219 -0.63 -16.21 15.25
C LEU A 219 -1.91 -17.04 15.09
N ASP A 220 -2.12 -17.98 16.01
CA ASP A 220 -3.39 -18.68 16.11
C ASP A 220 -4.56 -17.71 16.36
N GLN A 221 -5.79 -18.18 16.13
CA GLN A 221 -6.98 -17.36 16.23
C GLN A 221 -7.19 -16.75 17.63
N GLN A 222 -6.88 -17.49 18.70
CA GLN A 222 -7.06 -17.01 20.07
C GLN A 222 -6.07 -15.89 20.40
N THR A 223 -4.81 -16.09 20.05
CA THR A 223 -3.73 -15.11 20.22
C THR A 223 -3.99 -13.87 19.38
N SER A 224 -4.47 -14.06 18.14
CA SER A 224 -4.86 -12.97 17.24
C SER A 224 -5.97 -12.11 17.82
N LYS A 225 -7.03 -12.73 18.34
CA LYS A 225 -8.15 -12.02 18.96
C LYS A 225 -7.71 -11.22 20.18
N ALA A 226 -6.91 -11.82 21.07
CA ALA A 226 -6.41 -11.11 22.25
C ALA A 226 -5.53 -9.90 21.88
N LEU A 227 -4.69 -10.04 20.85
CA LEU A 227 -3.86 -8.94 20.36
C LEU A 227 -4.72 -7.81 19.77
N LEU A 228 -5.71 -8.14 18.95
CA LEU A 228 -6.62 -7.16 18.35
C LEU A 228 -7.49 -6.47 19.40
N GLU A 229 -7.96 -7.18 20.42
CA GLU A 229 -8.68 -6.58 21.54
C GLU A 229 -7.80 -5.53 22.26
N GLY A 230 -6.51 -5.84 22.46
CA GLY A 230 -5.55 -4.88 23.00
C GLY A 230 -5.33 -3.67 22.09
N ILE A 231 -5.23 -3.89 20.78
CA ILE A 231 -5.05 -2.85 19.76
C ILE A 231 -6.29 -1.93 19.69
N SER A 232 -7.50 -2.48 19.80
CA SER A 232 -8.76 -1.71 19.75
C SER A 232 -8.84 -0.61 20.82
N LYS A 233 -8.10 -0.78 21.92
CA LYS A 233 -8.04 0.16 23.06
C LYS A 233 -6.90 1.20 22.90
N SER A 234 -6.23 1.23 21.76
CA SER A 234 -5.11 2.15 21.52
C SER A 234 -5.59 3.59 21.42
N ARG A 235 -4.77 4.52 21.91
CA ARG A 235 -5.10 5.95 21.88
C ARG A 235 -4.63 6.56 20.57
N PHE A 236 -5.46 7.35 19.91
CA PHE A 236 -5.04 8.14 18.76
C PHE A 236 -3.80 9.02 19.07
N LEU A 237 -2.87 9.08 18.13
CA LEU A 237 -1.73 9.99 18.15
C LEU A 237 -1.96 11.13 17.17
N GLU A 238 -2.04 12.34 17.70
CA GLU A 238 -2.09 13.54 16.86
C GLU A 238 -0.81 13.66 16.03
N PRO A 239 -0.87 14.24 14.80
CA PRO A 239 0.30 14.37 13.94
C PRO A 239 1.53 15.00 14.60
N ALA A 240 1.33 15.98 15.49
CA ALA A 240 2.40 16.64 16.22
C ALA A 240 3.11 15.74 17.27
N GLN A 241 2.49 14.61 17.64
CA GLN A 241 3.03 13.64 18.60
C GLN A 241 3.81 12.52 17.92
N ILE A 242 3.77 12.44 16.58
CA ILE A 242 4.36 11.34 15.83
C ILE A 242 5.86 11.59 15.63
N PRO A 243 6.74 10.71 16.14
CA PRO A 243 8.18 10.82 15.99
C PRO A 243 8.62 10.28 14.62
N TYR A 244 8.36 11.05 13.55
CA TYR A 244 8.57 10.59 12.17
C TYR A 244 10.02 10.20 11.86
N GLU A 245 11.00 10.92 12.42
CA GLU A 245 12.42 10.61 12.23
C GLU A 245 12.80 9.28 12.88
N GLU A 246 12.30 9.03 14.09
CA GLU A 246 12.52 7.76 14.79
C GLU A 246 11.77 6.60 14.12
N LEU A 247 10.55 6.82 13.63
CA LEU A 247 9.80 5.83 12.86
C LEU A 247 10.57 5.41 11.61
N ALA A 248 11.04 6.39 10.82
CA ALA A 248 11.86 6.14 9.65
C ALA A 248 13.17 5.43 10.01
N SER A 249 13.81 5.82 11.12
CA SER A 249 15.03 5.16 11.59
C SER A 249 14.80 3.71 12.03
N ASP A 250 13.68 3.39 12.67
CA ASP A 250 13.37 2.03 13.13
C ASP A 250 12.89 1.14 11.99
N GLU A 251 12.18 1.69 11.01
CA GLU A 251 11.88 1.01 9.75
C GLU A 251 13.17 0.66 8.99
N ALA A 252 14.08 1.61 8.80
CA ALA A 252 15.38 1.37 8.16
C ALA A 252 16.27 0.35 8.90
N ARG A 253 15.96 0.06 10.17
CA ARG A 253 16.64 -0.94 11.01
C ARG A 253 15.81 -2.22 11.20
N GLU A 254 14.76 -2.41 10.40
CA GLU A 254 13.91 -3.60 10.41
C GLU A 254 13.26 -3.89 11.77
N LYS A 255 13.02 -2.85 12.57
CA LYS A 255 12.34 -2.96 13.87
C LYS A 255 10.82 -2.81 13.80
N SER A 256 10.30 -2.67 12.59
CA SER A 256 8.88 -2.54 12.31
C SER A 256 8.37 -3.83 11.67
N ILE A 257 7.15 -4.20 12.02
CA ILE A 257 6.46 -5.39 11.53
C ILE A 257 5.14 -5.02 10.88
N THR A 258 4.70 -5.86 9.94
CA THR A 258 3.37 -5.83 9.37
C THR A 258 2.57 -6.97 9.98
N LEU A 259 1.40 -6.66 10.52
CA LEU A 259 0.40 -7.62 10.96
C LEU A 259 -0.68 -7.65 9.88
N LYS A 260 -0.74 -8.74 9.13
CA LYS A 260 -1.77 -8.98 8.13
C LYS A 260 -2.87 -9.83 8.77
N VAL A 261 -3.97 -9.17 9.13
CA VAL A 261 -5.15 -9.79 9.74
C VAL A 261 -5.95 -10.48 8.63
N LEU A 262 -6.02 -11.81 8.67
CA LEU A 262 -6.75 -12.59 7.68
C LEU A 262 -8.22 -12.70 8.07
N LEU A 263 -9.12 -12.39 7.13
CA LEU A 263 -10.55 -12.40 7.35
C LEU A 263 -11.23 -13.56 6.60
N SER A 264 -12.37 -14.01 7.12
CA SER A 264 -13.15 -15.13 6.58
C SER A 264 -13.72 -14.91 5.18
N ASP A 265 -13.71 -13.67 4.68
CA ASP A 265 -14.14 -13.28 3.34
C ASP A 265 -12.97 -13.20 2.34
N GLU A 266 -11.82 -13.80 2.67
CA GLU A 266 -10.59 -13.84 1.87
C GLU A 266 -9.87 -12.49 1.71
N THR A 267 -10.34 -11.44 2.37
CA THR A 267 -9.63 -10.17 2.45
C THR A 267 -8.66 -10.14 3.64
N SER A 268 -7.85 -9.08 3.71
CA SER A 268 -7.02 -8.82 4.87
C SER A 268 -6.94 -7.33 5.22
N LEU A 269 -6.78 -7.04 6.52
CA LEU A 269 -6.40 -5.73 7.01
C LEU A 269 -4.90 -5.72 7.34
N GLU A 270 -4.17 -4.71 6.88
CA GLU A 270 -2.78 -4.49 7.27
C GLU A 270 -2.68 -3.48 8.41
N ILE A 271 -1.94 -3.87 9.44
CA ILE A 271 -1.58 -3.01 10.57
C ILE A 271 -0.05 -2.95 10.63
N PHE A 272 0.51 -1.76 10.55
CA PHE A 272 1.96 -1.58 10.71
C PHE A 272 2.28 -1.25 12.15
N ALA A 273 3.20 -1.97 12.77
CA ALA A 273 3.60 -1.72 14.15
C ALA A 273 5.10 -1.45 14.26
N THR A 274 5.45 -0.48 15.10
CA THR A 274 6.82 -0.18 15.52
C THR A 274 6.88 -0.34 17.04
N PRO A 275 7.10 -1.57 17.56
CA PRO A 275 6.95 -1.85 18.99
C PRO A 275 7.93 -1.07 19.87
N SER A 276 9.13 -0.76 19.39
CA SER A 276 10.12 0.09 20.09
C SER A 276 9.54 1.46 20.49
N LEU A 277 8.71 2.05 19.62
CA LEU A 277 8.09 3.35 19.82
C LEU A 277 6.67 3.26 20.41
N ARG A 278 6.13 2.05 20.58
CA ARG A 278 4.73 1.80 20.98
C ARG A 278 3.73 2.46 20.02
N ILE A 279 4.05 2.48 18.74
CA ILE A 279 3.21 3.08 17.70
C ILE A 279 2.73 1.97 16.77
N LEU A 280 1.47 2.07 16.35
CA LEU A 280 0.96 1.36 15.19
C LEU A 280 0.24 2.32 14.24
N SER A 281 0.06 1.88 12.99
CA SER A 281 -0.72 2.54 11.95
C SER A 281 -1.81 1.60 11.46
N ILE A 282 -3.04 2.10 11.38
CA ILE A 282 -4.19 1.40 10.77
C ILE A 282 -4.88 2.39 9.85
N GLY A 283 -5.05 2.01 8.58
CA GLY A 283 -5.50 2.94 7.55
C GLY A 283 -4.56 4.16 7.49
N ASP A 284 -5.14 5.36 7.59
CA ASP A 284 -4.46 6.65 7.46
C ASP A 284 -4.02 7.22 8.83
N ASN A 285 -4.27 6.50 9.94
CA ASN A 285 -4.09 7.03 11.29
C ASN A 285 -3.04 6.26 12.10
N TYR A 286 -2.41 6.98 13.05
CA TYR A 286 -1.45 6.43 14.00
C TYR A 286 -2.02 6.37 15.40
N TYR A 287 -1.65 5.31 16.13
CA TYR A 287 -2.14 5.05 17.48
C TYR A 287 -1.01 4.63 18.42
N GLN A 288 -1.13 5.06 19.67
CA GLN A 288 -0.29 4.67 20.79
C GLN A 288 -0.85 3.40 21.43
N ILE A 289 -0.05 2.34 21.41
CA ILE A 289 -0.40 1.08 22.06
C ILE A 289 -0.03 1.06 23.56
N SER A 290 -0.72 0.20 24.31
CA SER A 290 -0.41 -0.08 25.72
C SER A 290 0.92 -0.84 25.86
N GLU A 291 1.45 -0.88 27.08
CA GLU A 291 2.65 -1.67 27.38
C GLU A 291 2.41 -3.17 27.18
N ALA A 292 1.21 -3.66 27.54
CA ALA A 292 0.84 -5.04 27.33
C ALA A 292 0.90 -5.44 25.83
N VAL A 293 0.33 -4.62 24.95
CA VAL A 293 0.39 -4.85 23.50
C VAL A 293 1.84 -4.77 23.00
N GLN A 294 2.62 -3.81 23.49
CA GLN A 294 4.03 -3.69 23.15
C GLN A 294 4.83 -4.96 23.51
N GLU A 295 4.62 -5.49 24.71
CA GLU A 295 5.27 -6.72 25.17
C GLU A 295 4.87 -7.92 24.32
N SER A 296 3.59 -8.05 23.97
CA SER A 296 3.13 -9.10 23.05
C SER A 296 3.84 -9.02 21.70
N LEU A 297 3.93 -7.83 21.09
CA LEU A 297 4.60 -7.64 19.80
C LEU A 297 6.11 -7.90 19.88
N LYS A 298 6.78 -7.46 20.96
CA LYS A 298 8.20 -7.76 21.18
C LYS A 298 8.44 -9.26 21.37
N GLY A 299 7.54 -9.95 22.08
CA GLY A 299 7.61 -11.40 22.26
C GLY A 299 7.54 -12.15 20.93
N ILE A 300 6.66 -11.71 20.02
CA ILE A 300 6.57 -12.24 18.65
C ILE A 300 7.89 -12.06 17.89
N MET A 301 8.49 -10.87 17.97
CA MET A 301 9.76 -10.58 17.28
C MET A 301 10.98 -11.31 17.90
N SER A 302 10.94 -11.64 19.19
CA SER A 302 12.08 -12.22 19.91
C SER A 302 12.20 -13.74 19.74
N ASN A 303 11.21 -14.40 19.15
CA ASN A 303 11.23 -15.83 18.85
C ASN A 303 11.96 -16.17 17.53
N GLN A 304 12.78 -15.24 17.03
CA GLN A 304 13.68 -15.42 15.87
C GLN A 304 15.02 -16.06 16.26
#